data_AF-A0A971P178-F1
#
_entry.id   AF-A0A971P178-F1
#
_cell.length_a   1.000
_cell.length_b   1.000
_cell.length_c   1.000
_cell.angle_alpha   90.00
_cell.angle_beta   90.00
_cell.angle_gamma   90.00
#
_symmetry.space_group_name_H-M   'P 1'
#
loop_
_entity.id
_entity.type
_entity.pdbx_description
1 polymer ?
#
loop_
_entity_poly.entity_id
_entity_poly.type
_entity_poly.pdbx_seq_one_letter_code
_entity_poly.pdbx_strand_id
1 'polypeptide(L)' 'MPLPTPRANEKKETFIARCMETITKEEADKWPDQKQRAAICYSRWDSWQKKHGHPEKAEK' A
#
# COMPACT_ATOMS: atom_id res chain seq x y z
N MET A 1 -2.03 -10.66 -10.03
CA MET A 1 -0.99 -9.63 -10.23
C MET A 1 -0.23 -9.42 -8.92
N PRO A 2 1.09 -9.28 -8.91
CA PRO A 2 1.79 -8.92 -7.68
C PRO A 2 1.49 -7.46 -7.35
N LEU A 3 0.68 -7.23 -6.32
CA LEU A 3 0.51 -5.90 -5.74
C LEU A 3 1.86 -5.28 -5.41
N PRO A 4 2.02 -3.96 -5.59
CA PRO A 4 3.33 -3.35 -5.47
C PRO A 4 3.75 -3.42 -3.99
N THR A 5 5.03 -3.71 -3.75
CA THR A 5 5.56 -3.91 -2.38
C THR A 5 6.12 -2.59 -1.83
N PRO A 6 5.86 -2.22 -0.57
CA PRO A 6 6.45 -1.01 0.05
C PRO A 6 7.97 -0.98 -0.03
N ARG A 7 8.56 0.23 -0.07
CA ARG A 7 10.03 0.42 -0.05
C ARG A 7 10.48 0.95 1.31
N ALA A 8 11.73 0.68 1.68
CA ALA A 8 12.28 1.04 2.99
C ALA A 8 12.22 2.54 3.32
N ASN A 9 12.51 3.39 2.34
CA ASN A 9 12.56 4.85 2.52
C ASN A 9 11.35 5.56 1.88
N GLU A 10 10.26 4.84 1.67
CA GLU A 10 9.07 5.42 1.08
C GLU A 10 8.10 5.91 2.16
N LYS A 11 7.41 7.02 1.88
CA LYS A 11 6.33 7.50 2.75
C LYS A 11 5.08 6.65 2.54
N LYS A 12 4.33 6.41 3.63
CA LYS A 12 3.06 5.69 3.59
C LYS A 12 2.12 6.22 2.51
N GLU A 13 1.94 7.53 2.43
CA GLU A 13 1.05 8.16 1.44
C GLU A 13 1.48 7.88 0.00
N THR A 14 2.79 7.94 -0.28
CA THR A 14 3.37 7.60 -1.58
C THR A 14 3.09 6.15 -1.95
N PHE A 15 3.25 5.23 -0.99
CA PHE A 15 2.91 3.82 -1.18
C PHE A 15 1.42 3.61 -1.50
N ILE A 16 0.54 4.25 -0.74
CA ILE A 16 -0.90 4.10 -0.90
C ILE A 16 -1.33 4.63 -2.27
N ALA A 17 -0.81 5.78 -2.70
CA ALA A 17 -1.11 6.35 -4.02
C ALA A 17 -0.75 5.39 -5.16
N ARG A 18 0.47 4.84 -5.19
CA ARG A 18 0.86 3.88 -6.23
C ARG A 18 0.06 2.59 -6.16
N CYS A 19 -0.23 2.08 -4.96
CA CYS A 19 -1.00 0.86 -4.79
C CYS A 19 -2.43 1.03 -5.30
N MET A 20 -3.07 2.16 -4.97
CA MET A 20 -4.39 2.52 -5.47
C MET A 20 -4.41 2.64 -6.99
N GLU A 21 -3.40 3.26 -7.59
CA GLU A 21 -3.26 3.36 -9.04
C GLU A 21 -3.12 1.98 -9.69
N THR A 22 -2.25 1.11 -9.15
CA THR A 22 -2.05 -0.25 -9.64
C THR A 22 -3.34 -1.07 -9.59
N ILE A 23 -4.05 -1.09 -8.44
CA ILE A 23 -5.30 -1.85 -8.31
C ILE A 23 -6.39 -1.27 -9.23
N THR A 24 -6.45 0.04 -9.39
CA THR A 24 -7.44 0.68 -10.27
C THR A 24 -7.16 0.39 -11.76
N LYS A 25 -5.89 0.23 -12.15
CA LYS A 25 -5.54 -0.11 -13.54
C LYS A 25 -5.68 -1.60 -13.83
N GLU A 26 -5.29 -2.45 -12.89
CA GLU A 26 -5.12 -3.88 -13.15
C GLU A 26 -6.25 -4.77 -12.61
N GLU A 27 -6.97 -4.32 -11.58
CA GLU A 27 -7.91 -5.16 -10.84
C GLU A 27 -9.22 -4.41 -10.51
N ALA A 28 -9.56 -3.38 -11.29
CA ALA A 28 -10.76 -2.58 -11.06
C ALA A 28 -12.06 -3.40 -11.12
N ASP A 29 -12.15 -4.38 -12.03
CA ASP A 29 -13.29 -5.29 -12.16
C ASP A 29 -13.48 -6.20 -10.95
N LYS A 30 -12.39 -6.62 -10.30
CA LYS A 30 -12.43 -7.48 -9.11
C LYS A 30 -12.72 -6.70 -7.84
N TRP A 31 -12.27 -5.46 -7.80
CA TRP A 31 -12.43 -4.57 -6.65
C TRP A 31 -13.10 -3.27 -7.10
N PRO A 32 -14.39 -3.27 -7.47
CA PRO A 32 -15.03 -2.06 -7.99
C PRO A 32 -15.12 -0.95 -6.94
N ASP A 33 -15.21 -1.31 -5.66
CA ASP A 33 -15.29 -0.36 -4.56
C ASP A 33 -13.91 0.19 -4.18
N GLN A 34 -13.81 1.52 -4.13
CA GLN A 34 -12.57 2.22 -3.81
C GLN A 34 -12.10 1.95 -2.37
N LYS A 35 -13.01 1.75 -1.41
CA LYS A 35 -12.65 1.46 -0.01
C LYS A 35 -12.02 0.08 0.11
N GLN A 36 -12.49 -0.92 -0.66
CA GLN A 36 -11.85 -2.23 -0.73
C GLN A 36 -10.42 -2.12 -1.26
N ARG A 37 -10.20 -1.38 -2.36
CA ARG A 37 -8.84 -1.14 -2.89
C ARG A 37 -7.94 -0.47 -1.86
N ALA A 38 -8.45 0.56 -1.18
CA ALA A 38 -7.73 1.24 -0.12
C ALA A 38 -7.38 0.28 1.03
N ALA A 39 -8.33 -0.54 1.49
CA ALA A 39 -8.10 -1.50 2.57
C ALA A 39 -6.99 -2.51 2.24
N ILE A 40 -6.95 -2.99 0.99
CA ILE A 40 -5.87 -3.86 0.49
C ILE A 40 -4.52 -3.14 0.59
N CYS A 41 -4.43 -1.90 0.12
CA CYS A 41 -3.20 -1.11 0.17
C CYS A 41 -2.74 -0.85 1.61
N TYR A 42 -3.64 -0.41 2.51
CA TYR A 42 -3.28 -0.18 3.90
C TYR A 42 -2.84 -1.46 4.63
N SER A 43 -3.52 -2.58 4.39
CA SER A 43 -3.14 -3.89 4.95
C SER A 43 -1.76 -4.35 4.46
N ARG A 44 -1.46 -4.11 3.17
CA ARG A 44 -0.15 -4.42 2.59
C ARG A 44 0.98 -3.59 3.21
N TRP A 45 0.74 -2.30 3.43
CA TRP A 45 1.67 -1.41 4.12
C TRP A 45 1.94 -1.87 5.55
N ASP A 46 0.90 -2.05 6.35
CA ASP A 46 0.99 -2.51 7.74
C ASP A 46 1.74 -3.85 7.86
N SER A 47 1.41 -4.81 7.00
CA SER A 47 2.09 -6.12 6.96
C SER A 47 3.58 -6.01 6.64
N TRP A 48 3.97 -5.06 5.78
CA TRP A 48 5.36 -4.82 5.44
C TRP A 48 6.09 -4.14 6.61
N GLN A 49 5.46 -3.14 7.22
CA GLN A 49 6.00 -2.43 8.39
C GLN A 49 6.29 -3.38 9.56
N LYS A 50 5.36 -4.31 9.84
CA LYS A 50 5.54 -5.36 10.86
C LYS A 50 6.73 -6.28 10.58
N LYS A 51 7.04 -6.54 9.30
CA LYS A 51 8.14 -7.43 8.89
C LYS A 51 9.49 -6.73 8.82
N HIS A 52 9.53 -5.46 8.42
CA HIS A 52 10.76 -4.74 8.10
C HIS A 52 11.14 -3.67 9.13
N GLY A 53 10.30 -3.44 10.15
CA GLY A 53 10.52 -2.42 11.16
C GLY A 53 10.06 -1.03 10.69
N HIS A 54 9.46 -0.27 11.60
CA HIS A 54 8.84 1.03 11.32
C HIS A 54 9.92 2.11 11.07
N PRO A 55 10.09 2.66 9.85
CA PRO A 55 10.92 3.85 9.66
C PRO A 55 10.22 5.13 10.17
N GLU A 56 8.91 5.08 10.44
CA GLU A 56 8.11 6.23 10.90
C GLU A 56 8.47 6.70 12.33
N LYS A 57 9.32 5.97 13.07
CA LYS A 57 9.83 6.44 14.37
C LYS A 57 11.06 7.36 14.27
N ALA A 58 11.56 7.65 13.06
CA ALA A 58 12.70 8.55 12.87
C ALA A 58 12.32 10.05 12.86
N GLU A 59 11.04 10.39 12.96
CA GLU A 59 10.58 11.79 13.04
C GLU A 59 9.96 12.05 14.42
N LYS A 60 10.80 12.19 15.45
CA LYS A 60 10.43 12.85 16.71
C LYS A 60 11.62 13.58 17.31
#